data_AF-A0A3B9PXL5-F1
#
_entry.id   AF-A0A3B9PXL5-F1
#
_cell.length_a   1.000
_cell.length_b   1.000
_cell.length_c   1.000
_cell.angle_alpha   90.00
_cell.angle_beta   90.00
_cell.angle_gamma   90.00
#
_symmetry.space_group_name_H-M   'P 1'
#
loop_
_entity.id
_entity.type
_entity.pdbx_description
1 polymer ?
#
loop_
_entity_poly.entity_id
_entity_poly.type
_entity_poly.pdbx_seq_one_letter_code
_entity_poly.pdbx_strand_id
1 'polypeptide(L)' 'MSRNAVIKATSYILVHGPDFVIHNGTTQTTERIVNPDSEYLAALPGHIRSFESAVSYPPNQVYIGNLVPEDLRSCLLYTS' A
#
# COMPACT_ATOMS: atom_id res chain seq x y z
N MET A 1 -20.46 22.28 -33.13
CA MET A 1 -20.04 21.13 -32.30
C MET A 1 -19.49 21.66 -30.99
N SER A 2 -20.09 21.27 -29.86
CA SER A 2 -19.60 21.66 -28.53
C SER A 2 -18.23 21.02 -28.28
N ARG A 3 -17.18 21.83 -28.03
CA ARG A 3 -15.85 21.36 -27.62
C ARG A 3 -15.84 21.18 -26.11
N ASN A 4 -16.44 20.09 -25.65
CA ASN A 4 -16.35 19.71 -24.25
C ASN A 4 -15.14 18.79 -24.07
N ALA A 5 -14.29 19.10 -23.09
CA ALA A 5 -13.27 18.16 -22.66
C ALA A 5 -13.97 16.94 -22.02
N VAL A 6 -13.59 15.75 -22.47
CA VAL A 6 -14.10 14.48 -21.92
C VAL A 6 -12.92 13.60 -21.52
N ILE A 7 -13.07 12.88 -20.42
CA ILE A 7 -12.09 11.87 -20.01
C ILE A 7 -12.28 10.64 -20.91
N LYS A 8 -11.22 10.26 -21.63
CA LYS A 8 -11.24 9.12 -22.57
C LYS A 8 -10.98 7.79 -21.88
N ALA A 9 -10.17 7.78 -20.82
CA ALA A 9 -9.79 6.60 -20.07
C ALA A 9 -9.26 6.99 -18.69
N THR A 10 -9.35 6.06 -17.74
CA THR A 10 -8.73 6.14 -16.42
C THR A 10 -8.08 4.79 -16.11
N SER A 11 -7.08 4.79 -15.24
CA SER A 11 -6.44 3.57 -14.73
C SER A 11 -6.00 3.80 -13.29
N TYR A 12 -5.87 2.72 -12.54
CA TYR A 12 -5.29 2.72 -11.21
C TYR A 12 -3.88 2.14 -11.26
N ILE A 13 -3.00 2.65 -10.39
CA ILE A 13 -1.63 2.17 -10.26
C ILE A 13 -1.32 1.87 -8.80
N LEU A 14 -0.39 0.95 -8.57
CA LEU A 14 0.15 0.66 -7.24
C LEU A 14 1.49 1.39 -7.09
N VAL A 15 1.57 2.30 -6.13
CA VAL A 15 2.82 3.00 -5.77
C VAL A 15 3.24 2.53 -4.39
N HIS A 16 4.42 1.90 -4.30
CA HIS A 16 4.97 1.45 -3.03
C HIS A 16 5.93 2.50 -2.48
N GLY A 17 5.46 3.29 -1.51
CA GLY A 17 6.22 4.33 -0.83
C GLY A 17 6.38 4.05 0.67
N PRO A 18 7.16 3.02 1.07
CA PRO A 18 7.33 2.65 2.48
C PRO A 18 7.96 3.76 3.34
N ASP A 19 8.82 4.57 2.75
CA ASP A 19 9.59 5.61 3.43
C ASP A 19 8.70 6.70 4.07
N PHE A 20 7.50 6.93 3.52
CA PHE A 20 6.53 7.85 4.12
C PHE A 20 6.14 7.43 5.53
N VAL A 21 6.04 6.13 5.81
CA VAL A 21 5.75 5.64 7.17
C VAL A 21 6.94 5.89 8.09
N ILE A 22 8.16 5.72 7.59
CA ILE A 22 9.40 5.82 8.36
C ILE A 22 9.73 7.27 8.74
N HIS A 23 9.46 8.21 7.84
CA HIS A 23 9.87 9.61 7.97
C HIS A 23 8.72 10.59 8.24
N ASN A 24 7.49 10.24 7.86
CA ASN A 24 6.34 11.15 7.93
C ASN A 24 5.20 10.62 8.81
N GLY A 25 5.35 9.44 9.40
CA GLY A 25 4.39 8.91 10.38
C GLY A 25 4.48 9.67 11.70
N THR A 26 3.34 10.06 12.27
CA THR A 26 3.29 10.86 13.51
C THR A 26 3.93 10.15 14.71
N THR A 27 3.72 8.84 14.84
CA THR A 27 4.36 8.01 15.87
C THR A 27 5.87 7.97 15.69
N GLN A 28 6.37 7.72 14.48
CA GLN A 28 7.80 7.65 14.17
C GLN A 28 8.49 8.99 14.40
N THR A 29 7.86 10.09 13.99
CA THR A 29 8.38 11.45 14.21
C THR A 29 8.41 11.79 15.70
N THR A 30 7.37 11.46 16.45
CA THR A 30 7.32 11.71 17.90
C THR A 30 8.38 10.89 18.63
N GLU A 31 8.49 9.60 18.31
CA GLU A 31 9.46 8.70 18.93
C GLU A 31 10.90 9.14 18.63
N ARG A 32 11.22 9.60 17.41
CA ARG A 32 12.56 10.14 17.10
C ARG A 32 12.91 11.38 17.92
N ILE A 33 11.93 12.19 18.31
CA ILE A 33 12.14 13.39 19.13
C ILE A 33 12.33 13.01 20.61
N VAL A 34 11.50 12.09 21.11
CA VAL A 34 11.44 11.74 22.55
C VAL A 34 12.47 10.68 22.92
N ASN A 35 12.73 9.71 22.04
CA ASN A 35 13.58 8.56 22.28
C ASN A 35 14.24 8.07 20.96
N PRO A 36 15.31 8.74 20.49
CA PRO A 36 15.92 8.48 19.19
C PRO A 36 16.49 7.06 19.05
N ASP A 37 16.87 6.41 20.15
CA ASP A 37 17.47 5.06 20.17
C ASP A 37 16.47 3.97 20.58
N SER A 38 15.17 4.21 20.39
CA SER A 38 14.13 3.27 20.81
C SER A 38 14.21 1.94 20.06
N GLU A 39 13.95 0.84 20.77
CA GLU A 39 13.81 -0.49 20.17
C GLU A 39 12.72 -0.52 19.09
N TYR A 40 11.68 0.30 19.24
CA TYR A 40 10.64 0.49 18.24
C TYR A 40 11.20 1.00 16.91
N LEU A 41 12.02 2.06 16.94
CA LEU A 41 12.61 2.62 15.72
C LEU A 41 13.61 1.66 15.08
N ALA A 42 14.34 0.87 15.88
CA ALA A 42 15.25 -0.16 15.39
C ALA A 42 14.51 -1.33 14.71
N ALA A 43 13.36 -1.75 15.24
CA ALA A 43 12.55 -2.83 14.68
C ALA A 43 11.71 -2.39 13.47
N LEU A 44 11.41 -1.09 13.34
CA LEU A 44 10.50 -0.53 12.34
C LEU A 44 10.74 -1.03 10.91
N PRO A 45 11.98 -1.04 10.36
CA PRO A 45 12.21 -1.50 8.98
C PRO A 45 11.80 -2.96 8.75
N GLY A 46 11.89 -3.82 9.77
CA GLY A 46 11.50 -5.23 9.68
C GLY A 46 9.98 -5.45 9.61
N HIS A 47 9.18 -4.45 9.97
CA HIS A 47 7.73 -4.49 9.90
C HIS A 47 7.16 -3.85 8.63
N ILE A 48 8.01 -3.25 7.80
CA ILE A 48 7.61 -2.69 6.52
C ILE A 48 7.46 -3.81 5.50
N ARG A 49 6.30 -3.84 4.84
CA ARG A 49 6.01 -4.80 3.79
C ARG A 49 6.92 -4.56 2.58
N SER A 50 7.49 -5.61 1.99
CA SER A 50 8.25 -5.51 0.75
C SER A 50 7.36 -5.17 -0.45
N PHE A 51 7.96 -4.70 -1.54
CA PHE A 51 7.24 -4.45 -2.80
C PHE A 51 6.56 -5.72 -3.33
N GLU A 52 7.28 -6.84 -3.33
CA GLU A 52 6.80 -8.13 -3.81
C GLU A 52 5.59 -8.59 -3.02
N SER A 53 5.62 -8.44 -1.69
CA SER A 53 4.50 -8.77 -0.80
C SER A 53 3.31 -7.84 -1.01
N ALA A 54 3.55 -6.57 -1.37
CA ALA A 54 2.47 -5.63 -1.71
C ALA A 54 1.84 -5.95 -3.07
N VAL A 55 2.65 -6.33 -4.06
CA VAL A 55 2.18 -6.73 -5.40
C VAL A 55 1.43 -8.05 -5.33
N SER A 56 1.93 -9.04 -4.60
CA SER A 56 1.30 -10.36 -4.49
C SER A 56 -0.03 -10.35 -3.74
N TYR A 57 -0.40 -9.23 -3.10
CA TYR A 57 -1.64 -9.13 -2.34
C TYR A 57 -2.84 -9.04 -3.30
N PRO A 58 -3.73 -10.06 -3.34
CA PRO A 58 -4.80 -10.12 -4.36
C PRO A 58 -5.73 -8.89 -4.38
N PRO A 59 -6.11 -8.28 -3.24
CA PRO A 59 -6.90 -7.06 -3.25
C PRO A 59 -6.23 -5.88 -3.98
N ASN A 60 -4.90 -5.75 -3.91
CA ASN A 60 -4.18 -4.71 -4.66
C ASN A 60 -4.26 -4.98 -6.17
N GLN A 61 -4.18 -6.25 -6.58
CA GLN A 61 -4.30 -6.66 -7.98
C GLN A 61 -5.71 -6.42 -8.54
N VAL A 62 -6.75 -6.64 -7.74
CA VAL A 62 -8.13 -6.28 -8.11
C VAL A 62 -8.28 -4.77 -8.25
N TYR A 63 -7.72 -4.00 -7.31
CA TYR A 63 -7.81 -2.54 -7.34
C TYR A 63 -7.17 -1.91 -8.58
N ILE A 64 -6.04 -2.44 -9.03
CA ILE A 64 -5.36 -1.97 -10.26
C ILE A 64 -5.88 -2.62 -11.55
N GLY A 65 -6.84 -3.54 -11.46
CA GLY A 65 -7.52 -4.14 -12.61
C GLY A 65 -6.83 -5.35 -13.24
N ASN A 66 -5.87 -5.98 -12.56
CA ASN A 66 -5.23 -7.22 -13.01
C ASN A 66 -6.07 -8.48 -12.68
N LEU A 67 -6.92 -8.40 -11.66
CA LEU A 67 -7.86 -9.45 -11.26
C LEU A 67 -9.28 -8.87 -11.18
N VAL A 68 -10.30 -9.72 -11.24
CA VAL A 68 -11.69 -9.31 -11.02
C VAL A 68 -12.10 -9.54 -9.55
N PRO A 69 -13.01 -8.75 -8.97
CA PRO A 69 -13.44 -8.91 -7.57
C PRO A 69 -13.90 -10.33 -7.21
N GLU A 70 -14.46 -11.05 -8.17
CA GLU A 70 -14.87 -12.46 -8.05
C GLU A 70 -13.73 -13.36 -7.59
N ASP A 71 -12.49 -13.08 -8.01
CA ASP A 71 -11.31 -13.89 -7.73
C ASP A 71 -10.98 -13.92 -6.23
N LEU A 72 -11.33 -12.86 -5.49
CA LEU A 72 -11.09 -12.77 -4.04
C LEU A 72 -11.88 -13.78 -3.22
N ARG A 73 -13.02 -14.26 -3.71
CA ARG A 73 -13.82 -15.30 -3.02
C ARG A 73 -13.02 -16.60 -2.86
N SER A 74 -12.21 -16.95 -3.86
CA SER A 74 -11.39 -18.16 -3.82
C SER A 74 -10.26 -18.07 -2.78
N CYS A 75 -9.68 -16.88 -2.59
CA CYS A 75 -8.61 -16.66 -1.61
C CYS A 75 -9.11 -16.75 -0.15
N LEU A 76 -10.35 -16.34 0.12
CA LEU A 76 -10.95 -16.36 1.47
C LEU A 76 -11.33 -17.78 1.94
N LEU A 77 -11.54 -18.71 1.00
CA LEU A 77 -11.89 -20.10 1.33
C LEU A 77 -10.68 -20.95 1.73
N TYR A 78 -9.45 -20.51 1.41
CA TYR A 78 -8.21 -21.22 1.78
C TYR A 78 -7.71 -20.87 3.19
N THR A 79 -8.33 -19.89 3.85
CA THR A 79 -7.99 -19.43 5.21
C THR A 79 -8.98 -19.89 6.27
N SER A 80 -9.92 -20.79 5.93
CA SER A 80 -10.94 -21.36 6.84
C SER A 80 -10.67 -22.82 7.14
#